data_AF-A0A3C1WZB6-F1
#
_entry.id   AF-A0A3C1WZB6-F1
#
_cell.length_a   1.000
_cell.length_b   1.000
_cell.length_c   1.000
_cell.angle_alpha   90.00
_cell.angle_beta   90.00
_cell.angle_gamma   90.00
#
_symmetry.space_group_name_H-M   'P 1'
#
loop_
_entity.id
_entity.type
_entity.pdbx_description
1 polymer ?
#
loop_
_entity_poly.entity_id
_entity_poly.type
_entity_poly.pdbx_seq_one_letter_code
_entity_poly.pdbx_strand_id
1 'polypeptide(L)' 'MELTTIAKPYANAVFEIAEQNKSHSDWRGVLEAGAELANDENMQAFIASPSTT' A
#
# COMPACT_ATOMS: atom_id res chain seq x y z
N MET A 1 3.53 11.38 -14.87
CA MET A 1 3.82 9.94 -14.70
C MET A 1 2.75 9.38 -13.79
N GLU A 2 1.89 8.51 -14.32
CA GLU A 2 0.79 7.93 -13.56
C GLU A 2 1.37 6.91 -12.56
N LEU A 3 1.29 7.19 -11.26
CA LEU A 3 1.70 6.28 -10.18
C LEU A 3 1.09 4.87 -10.36
N THR A 4 -0.07 4.78 -11.00
CA THR A 4 -0.76 3.55 -11.40
C THR A 4 0.09 2.63 -12.29
N THR A 5 1.00 3.14 -13.13
CA THR A 5 1.87 2.31 -13.97
C THR A 5 2.96 1.62 -13.15
N ILE A 6 3.44 2.29 -12.11
CA ILE A 6 4.45 1.76 -11.19
C ILE A 6 3.79 0.89 -10.13
N ALA A 7 2.62 1.28 -9.62
CA ALA A 7 1.89 0.56 -8.57
C ALA A 7 1.26 -0.76 -9.06
N LYS A 8 0.91 -0.87 -10.35
CA LYS A 8 0.29 -2.08 -10.93
C LYS A 8 1.09 -3.38 -10.69
N PRO A 9 2.40 -3.45 -10.96
CA PRO A 9 3.18 -4.65 -10.70
C PRO A 9 3.27 -4.99 -9.19
N TYR A 10 3.32 -4.00 -8.31
CA TYR A 10 3.32 -4.24 -6.85
C TYR A 10 1.97 -4.75 -6.35
N ALA A 11 0.87 -4.17 -6.82
CA ALA A 11 -0.48 -4.64 -6.49
C ALA A 11 -0.70 -6.09 -6.94
N ASN A 12 -0.24 -6.45 -8.14
CA ASN A 12 -0.28 -7.84 -8.62
C ASN A 12 0.58 -8.77 -7.77
N ALA A 13 1.82 -8.38 -7.44
CA ALA A 13 2.70 -9.23 -6.62
C ALA A 13 2.11 -9.49 -5.22
N VAL A 14 1.55 -8.46 -4.59
CA VAL A 14 0.87 -8.59 -3.29
C VAL A 14 -0.35 -9.51 -3.39
N PHE A 15 -1.14 -9.37 -4.45
CA PHE A 15 -2.30 -10.22 -4.69
C PHE A 15 -1.90 -11.69 -4.91
N GLU A 16 -0.83 -11.93 -5.67
CA GLU A 16 -0.30 -13.27 -5.94
C GLU A 16 0.22 -13.95 -4.66
N ILE A 17 0.87 -13.18 -3.78
CA ILE A 17 1.32 -13.67 -2.45
C ILE A 17 0.11 -13.97 -1.56
N ALA A 18 -0.92 -13.12 -1.58
CA ALA A 18 -2.15 -13.32 -0.83
C ALA A 18 -2.92 -14.58 -1.28
N GLU A 19 -2.93 -14.84 -2.58
CA GLU A 19 -3.54 -16.01 -3.21
C GLU A 19 -2.82 -17.31 -2.83
N GLN A 20 -1.49 -17.32 -2.93
CA GLN A 20 -0.67 -18.47 -2.53
C GLN A 20 -0.85 -18.82 -1.05
N ASN A 21 -1.01 -17.81 -0.19
CA ASN A 21 -1.19 -18.02 1.25
C ASN A 21 -2.66 -18.26 1.65
N LYS A 22 -3.61 -18.27 0.71
CA LYS A 22 -5.07 -18.23 0.98
C LYS A 22 -5.49 -17.15 1.99
N SER A 23 -4.67 -16.10 2.11
CA SER A 23 -4.80 -15.06 3.12
C SER A 23 -5.39 -13.78 2.52
N HIS A 24 -6.25 -13.92 1.50
CA HIS A 24 -6.90 -12.79 0.83
C HIS A 24 -7.63 -11.87 1.79
N SER A 25 -8.31 -12.43 2.80
CA SER A 25 -9.05 -11.63 3.78
C SER A 25 -8.12 -10.82 4.67
N ASP A 26 -6.95 -11.35 5.00
CA ASP A 26 -5.93 -10.70 5.82
C ASP A 26 -5.23 -9.60 5.03
N TRP A 27 -4.77 -9.92 3.81
CA TRP A 27 -4.17 -8.96 2.89
C TRP A 27 -5.12 -7.83 2.49
N ARG A 28 -6.41 -8.12 2.38
CA ARG A 28 -7.42 -7.09 2.13
C ARG A 28 -7.51 -6.12 3.31
N GLY A 29 -7.51 -6.61 4.55
CA GLY A 29 -7.45 -5.74 5.74
C GLY A 29 -6.19 -4.89 5.78
N VAL A 30 -5.03 -5.47 5.43
CA VAL A 30 -3.75 -4.76 5.36
C VAL A 30 -3.75 -3.70 4.25
N LEU A 31 -4.33 -3.99 3.08
CA LEU A 31 -4.45 -3.04 1.97
C LEU A 31 -5.44 -1.92 2.28
N GLU A 32 -6.57 -2.21 2.92
CA GLU A 32 -7.53 -1.20 3.37
C GLU A 32 -6.90 -0.29 4.42
N ALA A 33 -6.28 -0.84 5.47
CA ALA A 33 -5.59 -0.06 6.49
C ALA A 33 -4.40 0.74 5.91
N GLY A 34 -3.65 0.14 4.97
CA GLY A 34 -2.56 0.82 4.28
C GLY A 34 -3.04 1.96 3.38
N ALA A 35 -4.21 1.83 2.76
CA ALA A 35 -4.83 2.90 1.97
C ALA A 35 -5.35 4.03 2.86
N GLU A 36 -6.00 3.71 3.97
CA GLU A 36 -6.42 4.70 4.97
C GLU A 36 -5.22 5.47 5.53
N LEU A 37 -4.16 4.75 5.87
CA LEU A 37 -2.91 5.32 6.37
C LEU A 37 -2.20 6.16 5.31
N ALA A 38 -2.18 5.73 4.04
CA ALA A 38 -1.62 6.50 2.96
C ALA A 38 -2.45 7.75 2.60
N ASN A 39 -3.74 7.76 2.92
CA ASN A 39 -4.64 8.89 2.72
C ASN A 39 -4.63 9.88 3.90
N ASP A 40 -4.04 9.49 5.05
CA ASP A 40 -3.90 10.36 6.21
C ASP A 40 -2.87 11.48 5.95
N GLU A 41 -3.24 12.72 6.30
CA GLU A 41 -2.45 13.91 6.03
C GLU A 41 -1.12 13.94 6.81
N ASN A 42 -1.08 13.39 8.03
CA ASN A 42 0.17 13.27 8.79
C ASN A 42 1.11 12.27 8.13
N MET A 43 0.56 11.16 7.63
CA MET A 43 1.36 10.13 6.96
C MET A 43 1.89 10.62 5.62
N GLN A 44 1.05 11.32 4.84
CA GLN A 44 1.46 11.99 3.60
C GLN A 44 2.59 12.99 3.88
N ALA A 45 2.48 13.80 4.94
CA ALA A 45 3.51 14.76 5.33
C ALA A 45 4.81 14.06 5.75
N PHE A 46 4.73 12.91 6.44
CA PHE A 46 5.89 12.11 6.86
C PHE A 46 6.59 11.41 5.69
N ILE A 47 5.84 10.82 4.76
CA ILE A 47 6.38 10.20 3.54
C ILE A 47 6.99 11.26 2.61
N ALA A 48 6.35 12.42 2.50
CA ALA A 48 6.87 13.55 1.72
C ALA A 48 8.08 14.23 2.37
N SER A 49 8.21 14.14 3.70
CA SER A 49 9.24 14.83 4.48
C SER A 49 9.99 13.84 5.40
N PRO A 50 10.87 12.98 4.85
CA PRO A 50 11.69 12.06 5.64
C PRO A 50 12.74 12.75 6.52
N SER A 51 12.76 14.09 6.53
CA SER A 51 13.73 14.95 7.20
C SER A 51 13.29 15.46 8.58
N THR A 52 12.15 15.03 9.13
CA THR A 52 11.82 15.33 10.54
C THR A 52 12.72 14.48 11.44
N THR A 53 13.86 15.07 11.81
CA THR A 53 14.80 14.60 12.84
C THR A 53 14.22 14.83 14.23
#